data_AF-A0A3D4Z527-F1
#
_entry.id   AF-A0A3D4Z527-F1
#
_cell.length_a   1.000
_cell.length_b   1.000
_cell.length_c   1.000
_cell.angle_alpha   90.00
_cell.angle_beta   90.00
_cell.angle_gamma   90.00
#
_symmetry.space_group_name_H-M   'P 1'
#
loop_
_entity.id
_entity.type
_entity.pdbx_description
1 polymer ?
#
loop_
_entity_poly.entity_id
_entity_poly.type
_entity_poly.pdbx_seq_one_letter_code
_entity_poly.pdbx_strand_id
1 'polypeptide(L)'
;GGGTTDIVVFCEGAVVHTSVLTLGGNHVTNDVAVGLRTPAGEAERIKQKYGCALSSMVQKEETIEVPSVGGRKPRILSRQILSEIIEPRVEEVFSLVRQEIIKSGYDDRIASGIVLTGG
;
A
#
# COMPACT_ATOMS: atom_id res chain seq x y z
N GLY A 1 -8.37 -3.59 -1.17
CA GLY A 1 -9.24 -2.40 -1.38
C GLY A 1 -8.92 -1.33 -0.35
N GLY A 2 -9.80 -0.33 -0.17
CA GLY A 2 -9.53 0.80 0.75
C GLY A 2 -9.42 0.40 2.23
N GLY A 3 -10.40 -0.33 2.77
CA GLY A 3 -10.42 -0.70 4.20
C GLY A 3 -9.76 -2.04 4.51
N THR A 4 -9.77 -2.97 3.57
CA THR A 4 -9.37 -4.36 3.77
C THR A 4 -8.52 -4.89 2.63
N THR A 5 -7.84 -5.99 2.91
CA THR A 5 -7.13 -6.81 1.94
C THR A 5 -7.67 -8.23 2.07
N ASP A 6 -8.33 -8.69 1.03
CA ASP A 6 -8.96 -10.00 0.98
C ASP A 6 -7.99 -11.00 0.34
N ILE A 7 -7.96 -12.22 0.87
CA ILE A 7 -7.10 -13.29 0.42
C ILE A 7 -7.98 -14.48 0.03
N VAL A 8 -7.73 -15.04 -1.15
CA VAL A 8 -8.38 -16.25 -1.64
C VAL A 8 -7.30 -17.18 -2.19
N VAL A 9 -7.24 -18.41 -1.67
CA VAL A 9 -6.31 -19.45 -2.13
C VAL A 9 -7.08 -20.44 -2.99
N PHE A 10 -6.59 -20.66 -4.20
CA PHE A 10 -7.11 -21.66 -5.13
C PHE A 10 -6.15 -22.83 -5.24
N CYS A 11 -6.67 -24.06 -5.17
CA CYS A 11 -5.92 -25.28 -5.39
C CYS A 11 -6.80 -26.24 -6.22
N GLU A 12 -6.24 -26.85 -7.25
CA GLU A 12 -6.93 -27.84 -8.11
C GLU A 12 -8.28 -27.34 -8.68
N GLY A 13 -8.37 -26.05 -9.00
CA GLY A 13 -9.58 -25.44 -9.57
C GLY A 13 -10.67 -25.09 -8.56
N ALA A 14 -10.44 -25.28 -7.26
CA ALA A 14 -11.37 -24.93 -6.19
C ALA A 14 -10.77 -23.93 -5.20
N VAL A 15 -11.65 -23.17 -4.51
CA VAL A 15 -11.25 -22.33 -3.38
C VAL A 15 -11.02 -23.20 -2.16
N VAL A 16 -9.85 -23.08 -1.53
CA VAL A 16 -9.46 -23.89 -0.36
C VAL A 16 -9.28 -23.07 0.91
N HIS A 17 -9.08 -21.75 0.79
CA HIS A 17 -8.97 -20.84 1.93
C HIS A 17 -9.43 -19.44 1.53
N THR A 18 -10.05 -18.73 2.48
CA THR A 18 -10.36 -17.31 2.35
C THR A 18 -10.12 -16.61 3.67
N SER A 19 -9.58 -15.40 3.63
CA SER A 19 -9.41 -14.57 4.82
C SER A 19 -9.44 -13.09 4.47
N VAL A 20 -9.62 -12.27 5.49
CA VAL A 20 -9.71 -10.81 5.36
C VAL A 20 -8.78 -10.18 6.39
N LEU A 21 -7.88 -9.33 5.93
CA LEU A 21 -7.07 -8.47 6.77
C LEU A 21 -7.72 -7.09 6.85
N THR A 22 -7.84 -6.53 8.05
CA THR A 22 -8.36 -5.17 8.29
C THR A 22 -7.30 -4.10 8.01
N LEU A 23 -6.61 -4.23 6.87
CA LEU A 23 -5.57 -3.34 6.40
C LEU A 23 -5.74 -3.16 4.88
N GLY A 24 -5.59 -1.94 4.37
CA GLY A 24 -5.86 -1.61 2.97
C GLY A 24 -5.40 -0.21 2.60
N GLY A 25 -5.83 0.28 1.43
CA GLY A 25 -5.38 1.55 0.86
C GLY A 25 -5.57 2.79 1.75
N ASN A 26 -6.56 2.79 2.66
CA ASN A 26 -6.80 3.88 3.61
C ASN A 26 -5.68 4.00 4.64
N HIS A 27 -5.02 2.88 4.98
CA HIS A 27 -3.89 2.88 5.92
C HIS A 27 -2.66 3.52 5.27
N VAL A 28 -2.44 3.24 3.98
CA VAL A 28 -1.42 3.94 3.18
C VAL A 28 -1.70 5.45 3.16
N THR A 29 -2.95 5.84 2.90
CA THR A 29 -3.36 7.25 2.90
C THR A 29 -3.12 7.93 4.24
N ASN A 30 -3.43 7.24 5.34
CA ASN A 30 -3.20 7.75 6.68
C ASN A 30 -1.71 7.97 6.97
N ASP A 31 -0.86 7.03 6.59
CA ASP A 31 0.59 7.17 6.75
C ASP A 31 1.14 8.33 5.92
N VAL A 32 0.67 8.50 4.68
CA VAL A 32 1.03 9.65 3.83
C VAL A 32 0.59 10.96 4.48
N ALA A 33 -0.63 11.03 5.02
CA ALA A 33 -1.15 12.21 5.70
C ALA A 33 -0.28 12.61 6.89
N VAL A 34 0.07 11.64 7.74
CA VAL A 34 0.92 11.84 8.93
C VAL A 34 2.35 12.19 8.53
N GLY A 35 2.96 11.40 7.63
CA GLY A 35 4.35 11.54 7.22
C GLY A 35 4.62 12.85 6.48
N LEU A 36 3.72 13.25 5.58
CA LEU A 36 3.86 14.50 4.84
C LEU A 36 3.26 15.72 5.55
N ARG A 37 2.52 15.52 6.65
CA ARG A 37 1.78 16.55 7.39
C ARG A 37 0.82 17.31 6.48
N THR A 38 0.02 16.56 5.74
CA THR A 38 -0.96 17.06 4.76
C THR A 38 -2.36 16.55 5.12
N PRO A 39 -3.45 17.29 4.80
CA PRO A 39 -4.82 16.81 5.05
C PRO A 39 -5.10 15.45 4.37
N ALA A 40 -5.91 14.60 4.99
CA ALA A 40 -6.17 13.24 4.50
C ALA A 40 -6.70 13.18 3.05
N GLY A 41 -7.55 14.15 2.65
CA GLY A 41 -8.03 14.23 1.27
C GLY A 41 -6.92 14.55 0.26
N GLU A 42 -5.97 15.40 0.65
CA GLU A 42 -4.81 15.72 -0.18
C GLU A 42 -3.80 14.57 -0.19
N ALA A 43 -3.62 13.87 0.93
CA ALA A 43 -2.83 12.65 1.00
C ALA A 43 -3.34 11.58 0.02
N GLU A 44 -4.66 11.38 -0.06
CA GLU A 44 -5.25 10.44 -1.02
C GLU A 44 -4.94 10.85 -2.46
N ARG A 45 -5.13 12.14 -2.80
CA ARG A 45 -4.81 12.66 -4.13
C ARG A 45 -3.33 12.47 -4.48
N ILE A 46 -2.43 12.77 -3.53
CA ILE A 46 -0.99 12.62 -3.73
C ILE A 46 -0.63 11.14 -3.91
N LYS A 47 -1.16 10.25 -3.08
CA LYS A 47 -0.98 8.80 -3.19
C LYS A 47 -1.41 8.29 -4.57
N GLN A 48 -2.61 8.65 -5.03
CA GLN A 48 -3.13 8.22 -6.34
C GLN A 48 -2.31 8.78 -7.51
N LYS A 49 -1.86 10.04 -7.42
CA LYS A 49 -1.19 10.73 -8.54
C LYS A 49 0.31 10.40 -8.63
N TYR A 50 0.98 10.24 -7.50
CA TYR A 50 2.44 10.16 -7.42
C TYR A 50 2.97 8.94 -6.66
N GLY A 51 2.10 8.13 -6.07
CA GLY A 51 2.51 6.99 -5.26
C GLY A 51 3.37 5.99 -6.03
N CYS A 52 4.34 5.40 -5.34
CA CYS A 52 5.13 4.28 -5.81
C CYS A 52 5.42 3.38 -4.60
N ALA A 53 5.18 2.09 -4.75
CA ALA A 53 5.39 1.11 -3.67
C ALA A 53 6.82 0.50 -3.69
N LEU A 54 7.69 0.99 -4.58
CA LEU A 54 9.09 0.60 -4.69
C LEU A 54 9.92 1.87 -4.86
N SER A 55 10.55 2.35 -3.78
CA SER A 55 11.29 3.62 -3.80
C SER A 55 12.46 3.62 -4.78
N SER A 56 13.02 2.44 -5.07
CA SER A 56 14.08 2.24 -6.07
C SER A 56 13.67 2.63 -7.50
N MET A 57 12.37 2.69 -7.80
CA MET A 57 11.86 3.11 -9.11
C MET A 57 11.70 4.63 -9.24
N VAL A 58 11.89 5.39 -8.16
CA VAL A 58 11.68 6.85 -8.14
C VAL A 58 13.00 7.59 -8.28
N GLN A 59 13.07 8.49 -9.27
CA GLN A 59 14.28 9.28 -9.53
C GLN A 59 14.48 10.31 -8.42
N LYS A 60 15.75 10.61 -8.10
CA LYS A 60 16.11 11.49 -6.97
C LYS A 60 15.66 12.94 -7.18
N GLU A 61 15.57 13.35 -8.44
CA GLU A 61 15.26 14.70 -8.87
C GLU A 61 13.75 14.97 -8.93
N GLU A 62 12.91 13.92 -8.86
CA GLU A 62 11.46 14.07 -8.88
C GLU A 62 10.96 14.75 -7.61
N THR A 63 10.10 15.75 -7.81
CA THR A 63 9.50 16.52 -6.71
C THR A 63 7.98 16.58 -6.84
N ILE A 64 7.33 16.76 -5.70
CA ILE A 64 5.87 16.89 -5.59
C ILE A 64 5.54 18.12 -4.75
N GLU A 65 4.43 18.79 -5.10
CA GLU A 65 3.85 19.83 -4.28
C GLU A 65 2.87 19.19 -3.27
N VAL A 66 3.05 19.53 -2.00
CA VAL A 66 2.31 18.96 -0.88
C VAL A 66 1.61 20.09 -0.13
N PRO A 67 0.26 20.14 -0.13
CA PRO A 67 -0.50 21.08 0.68
C PRO A 67 -0.21 20.89 2.16
N SER A 68 -0.02 21.98 2.90
CA SER A 68 0.23 21.93 4.34
C SER A 68 -1.06 21.99 5.14
N VAL A 69 -1.06 21.42 6.35
CA VAL A 69 -2.15 21.61 7.32
C VAL A 69 -2.22 23.06 7.83
N GLY A 70 -3.42 23.49 8.25
CA GLY A 70 -3.62 24.76 8.95
C GLY A 70 -3.45 26.02 8.09
N GLY A 71 -3.76 25.94 6.79
CA GLY A 71 -3.73 27.10 5.88
C GLY A 71 -2.33 27.62 5.54
N ARG A 72 -1.28 26.88 5.92
CA ARG A 72 0.10 27.19 5.52
C ARG A 72 0.27 26.98 4.02
N LYS A 73 1.26 27.68 3.44
CA LYS A 73 1.60 27.53 2.02
C LYS A 73 1.98 26.06 1.70
N PRO A 74 1.69 25.58 0.48
CA PRO A 74 2.19 24.30 0.00
C PRO A 74 3.72 24.23 0.06
N ARG A 75 4.25 23.01 0.19
CA ARG A 75 5.67 22.70 0.27
C ARG A 75 6.07 21.84 -0.92
N ILE A 76 7.26 22.07 -1.48
CA ILE A 76 7.84 21.18 -2.49
C ILE A 76 8.73 20.19 -1.75
N LEU A 77 8.48 18.89 -1.95
CA LEU A 77 9.23 17.79 -1.36
C LEU A 77 9.72 16.83 -2.45
N SER A 78 10.77 16.07 -2.15
CA SER A 78 11.17 14.96 -3.03
C SER A 78 10.06 13.90 -3.08
N ARG A 79 9.80 13.36 -4.27
CA ARG A 79 8.87 12.23 -4.47
C ARG A 79 9.38 10.96 -3.78
N GLN A 80 10.68 10.85 -3.52
CA GLN A 80 11.25 9.72 -2.79
C GLN A 80 10.67 9.61 -1.38
N ILE A 81 10.48 10.75 -0.68
CA ILE A 81 9.89 10.78 0.66
C ILE A 81 8.48 10.16 0.66
N LEU A 82 7.68 10.38 -0.39
CA LEU A 82 6.37 9.75 -0.52
C LEU A 82 6.49 8.23 -0.64
N SER A 83 7.45 7.74 -1.43
CA SER A 83 7.64 6.31 -1.67
C SER A 83 8.21 5.61 -0.44
N GLU A 84 9.10 6.27 0.30
CA GLU A 84 9.64 5.80 1.59
C GLU A 84 8.57 5.68 2.68
N ILE A 85 7.40 6.30 2.50
CA ILE A 85 6.23 6.12 3.37
C ILE A 85 5.35 4.97 2.86
N ILE A 86 5.13 4.87 1.55
CA ILE A 86 4.22 3.88 0.95
C ILE A 86 4.81 2.47 0.97
N GLU A 87 6.07 2.32 0.57
CA GLU A 87 6.77 1.03 0.46
C GLU A 87 6.70 0.20 1.76
N PRO A 88 7.11 0.70 2.94
CA PRO A 88 7.06 -0.11 4.15
C PRO A 88 5.63 -0.50 4.56
N ARG A 89 4.62 0.32 4.26
CA ARG A 89 3.21 -0.06 4.51
C ARG A 89 2.78 -1.19 3.60
N VAL A 90 3.16 -1.17 2.33
CA VAL A 90 2.84 -2.25 1.38
C VAL A 90 3.60 -3.53 1.74
N GLU A 91 4.86 -3.42 2.17
CA GLU A 91 5.62 -4.56 2.69
C GLU A 91 4.98 -5.19 3.93
N GLU A 92 4.43 -4.38 4.83
CA GLU A 92 3.69 -4.87 6.00
C GLU A 92 2.42 -5.62 5.56
N VAL A 93 1.63 -5.07 4.63
CA VAL A 93 0.44 -5.75 4.07
C VAL A 93 0.85 -7.11 3.53
N PHE A 94 1.89 -7.19 2.69
CA PHE A 94 2.32 -8.44 2.09
C PHE A 94 2.94 -9.42 3.10
N SER A 95 3.59 -8.92 4.14
CA SER A 95 4.08 -9.75 5.24
C SER A 95 2.93 -10.43 5.99
N LEU A 96 1.85 -9.70 6.27
CA LEU A 96 0.64 -10.24 6.90
C LEU A 96 -0.08 -11.23 5.97
N VAL A 97 -0.18 -10.92 4.67
CA VAL A 97 -0.73 -11.84 3.67
C VAL A 97 0.06 -13.15 3.65
N ARG A 98 1.40 -13.07 3.63
CA ARG A 98 2.27 -14.25 3.67
C ARG A 98 2.07 -15.07 4.95
N GLN A 99 1.98 -14.41 6.10
CA GLN A 99 1.72 -15.10 7.37
C GLN A 99 0.38 -15.84 7.35
N GLU A 100 -0.66 -15.22 6.79
CA GLU A 100 -1.99 -15.83 6.68
C GLU A 100 -2.01 -17.01 5.71
N ILE A 101 -1.28 -16.92 4.59
CA ILE A 101 -1.08 -18.05 3.67
C ILE A 101 -0.37 -19.22 4.36
N ILE A 102 0.71 -18.98 5.10
CA ILE A 102 1.42 -20.03 5.85
C ILE A 102 0.50 -20.64 6.91
N LYS A 103 -0.25 -19.81 7.63
CA LYS A 103 -1.20 -20.26 8.66
C LYS A 103 -2.31 -21.14 8.08
N SER A 104 -2.71 -20.90 6.82
CA SER A 104 -3.70 -21.74 6.14
C SER A 104 -3.20 -23.15 5.82
N GLY A 105 -1.88 -23.37 5.80
CA GLY A 105 -1.26 -24.67 5.51
C GLY A 105 -1.25 -25.04 4.02
N TYR A 106 -1.46 -24.06 3.13
CA TYR A 106 -1.47 -24.25 1.67
C TYR A 106 -0.27 -23.60 0.97
N ASP A 107 0.70 -23.06 1.69
CA ASP A 107 1.82 -22.29 1.12
C ASP A 107 2.70 -23.12 0.16
N ASP A 108 2.84 -24.42 0.43
CA ASP A 108 3.55 -25.39 -0.41
C ASP A 108 2.79 -25.75 -1.71
N ARG A 109 1.50 -25.42 -1.80
CA ARG A 109 0.63 -25.75 -2.95
C ARG A 109 0.40 -24.58 -3.91
N ILE A 110 0.93 -23.39 -3.62
CA ILE A 110 0.74 -22.18 -4.46
C ILE A 110 1.87 -22.10 -5.51
N ALA A 111 1.96 -23.11 -6.38
CA ALA A 111 2.98 -23.13 -7.45
C ALA A 111 2.68 -22.15 -8.60
N SER A 112 1.43 -21.69 -8.72
CA SER A 112 0.96 -20.86 -9.85
C SER A 112 1.22 -19.36 -9.68
N GLY A 113 1.81 -18.95 -8.56
CA GLY A 113 2.10 -17.54 -8.26
C GLY A 113 0.93 -16.80 -7.61
N ILE A 114 1.00 -15.47 -7.64
CA ILE A 114 0.07 -14.55 -6.96
C ILE A 114 -0.55 -13.62 -8.00
N VAL A 115 -1.87 -13.42 -7.90
CA VAL A 115 -2.60 -12.38 -8.63
C VAL A 115 -2.97 -11.28 -7.65
N LEU A 116 -2.48 -10.06 -7.90
CA LEU A 116 -2.85 -8.88 -7.13
C LEU A 116 -3.95 -8.12 -7.86
N THR A 117 -4.98 -7.73 -7.12
CA THR A 117 -6.11 -6.94 -7.62
C THR A 117 -6.68 -6.07 -6.52
N GLY A 118 -7.60 -5.19 -6.87
CA GLY A 118 -8.13 -4.13 -6.02
C GLY A 118 -7.65 -2.75 -6.46
N GLY A 119 -8.37 -1.73 -6.00
CA GLY A 119 -8.07 -0.31 -6.24
C GLY A 119 -7.38 0.37 -5.08
#